data_AF-A0A7S2GY48-F1
#
_entry.id   AF-A0A7S2GY48-F1
#
_cell.length_a   1.000
_cell.length_b   1.000
_cell.length_c   1.000
_cell.angle_alpha   90.00
_cell.angle_beta   90.00
_cell.angle_gamma   90.00
#
_symmetry.space_group_name_H-M   'P 1'
#
loop_
_entity.id
_entity.type
_entity.pdbx_description
1 polymer ?
#
loop_
_entity_poly.entity_id
_entity_poly.type
_entity_poly.pdbx_seq_one_letter_code
_entity_poly.pdbx_strand_id
1 'polypeptide(L)'
;FDNDAVFTELQRDPTAATTLCHHLKFGSFYPLHMAVALGANSRVVEALYHAFPQALQEACRFTTGNMLPLHLACQFRSPPSVVSMLIDKYPHALHKKHYNGQTPLHTACKNGAPYDVIS
;
A
#
# COMPACT_ATOMS: atom_id res chain seq x y z
N PHE A 1 1.40 -12.15 -15.41
CA PHE A 1 1.95 -10.84 -15.01
C PHE A 1 3.03 -11.12 -13.99
N ASP A 2 4.27 -10.87 -14.37
CA ASP A 2 5.43 -11.19 -13.56
C ASP A 2 5.61 -10.09 -12.51
N ASN A 3 5.16 -10.34 -11.28
CA ASN A 3 5.19 -9.35 -10.20
C ASN A 3 6.63 -8.91 -9.88
N ASP A 4 7.61 -9.78 -10.15
CA ASP A 4 9.03 -9.52 -9.94
C ASP A 4 9.59 -8.48 -10.93
N ALA A 5 9.13 -8.49 -12.18
CA ALA A 5 9.56 -7.51 -13.18
C ALA A 5 9.04 -6.11 -12.84
N VAL A 6 7.77 -6.00 -12.43
CA VAL A 6 7.19 -4.73 -11.99
C VAL A 6 7.86 -4.23 -10.72
N PHE A 7 8.16 -5.13 -9.77
CA PHE A 7 8.87 -4.77 -8.54
C PHE A 7 10.27 -4.22 -8.82
N THR A 8 11.03 -4.90 -9.67
CA THR A 8 12.39 -4.51 -10.02
C THR A 8 12.40 -3.15 -10.72
N GLU A 9 11.42 -2.91 -11.59
CA GLU A 9 11.28 -1.64 -12.27
C GLU A 9 10.85 -0.52 -11.31
N LEU A 10 9.92 -0.78 -10.38
CA LEU A 10 9.51 0.17 -9.33
C LEU A 10 10.67 0.59 -8.43
N GLN A 11 11.61 -0.32 -8.15
CA GLN A 11 12.81 0.00 -7.37
C GLN A 11 13.83 0.82 -8.16
N ARG A 12 13.92 0.62 -9.48
CA ARG A 12 14.86 1.34 -10.36
C ARG A 12 14.36 2.71 -10.75
N ASP A 13 13.07 2.84 -11.07
CA ASP A 13 12.42 4.07 -11.50
C ASP A 13 11.01 4.19 -10.90
N PRO A 14 10.86 4.92 -9.79
CA PRO A 14 9.55 5.17 -9.17
C PRO A 14 8.58 5.90 -10.10
N THR A 15 9.10 6.64 -11.09
CA THR A 15 8.33 7.40 -12.07
C THR A 15 7.74 6.49 -13.15
N ALA A 16 8.35 5.34 -13.47
CA ALA A 16 7.79 4.37 -14.41
C ALA A 16 6.40 3.84 -13.96
N ALA A 17 6.18 3.78 -12.63
CA ALA A 17 4.89 3.47 -12.02
C ALA A 17 3.78 4.45 -12.40
N THR A 18 4.13 5.73 -12.58
CA THR A 18 3.16 6.78 -12.91
C THR A 18 2.68 6.65 -14.35
N THR A 19 3.56 6.22 -15.25
CA THR A 19 3.22 5.89 -16.65
C THR A 19 2.33 4.65 -16.74
N LEU A 20 2.56 3.67 -15.85
CA LEU A 20 1.71 2.48 -15.72
C LEU A 20 0.28 2.83 -15.27
N CYS A 21 0.07 3.89 -14.47
CA CYS A 21 -1.26 4.33 -14.03
C CYS A 21 -2.19 4.73 -15.18
N HIS A 22 -1.66 5.39 -16.21
CA HIS A 22 -2.48 5.84 -17.34
C HIS A 22 -2.87 4.71 -18.30
N HIS A 23 -2.07 3.65 -18.37
CA HIS A 23 -2.28 2.55 -19.31
C HIS A 23 -3.02 1.35 -18.72
N LEU A 24 -3.04 1.24 -17.39
CA LEU A 24 -3.71 0.17 -16.68
C LEU A 24 -4.98 0.73 -16.03
N LYS A 25 -6.06 0.86 -16.81
CA LYS A 25 -7.45 0.93 -16.29
C LYS A 25 -7.85 -0.42 -15.67
N PHE A 26 -7.06 -0.92 -14.72
CA PHE A 26 -7.50 -1.96 -13.80
C PHE A 26 -8.17 -1.22 -12.65
N GLY A 27 -9.50 -1.23 -12.63
CA GLY A 27 -10.33 -0.42 -11.74
C GLY A 27 -9.75 -0.24 -10.34
N SER A 28 -9.49 1.01 -9.95
CA SER A 28 -9.13 1.40 -8.59
C SER A 28 -7.85 0.75 -8.01
N PHE A 29 -6.91 0.29 -8.83
CA PHE A 29 -5.63 -0.28 -8.38
C PHE A 29 -4.46 0.69 -8.65
N TYR A 30 -4.02 1.42 -7.62
CA TYR A 30 -2.89 2.36 -7.72
C TYR A 30 -1.54 1.66 -7.49
N PRO A 31 -0.44 2.08 -8.16
CA PRO A 31 0.89 1.48 -7.95
C PRO A 31 1.38 1.55 -6.51
N LEU A 32 0.91 2.53 -5.74
CA LEU A 32 1.17 2.62 -4.31
C LEU A 32 0.76 1.33 -3.57
N HIS A 33 -0.39 0.74 -3.93
CA HIS A 33 -0.83 -0.53 -3.35
C HIS A 33 0.12 -1.68 -3.67
N MET A 34 0.62 -1.71 -4.91
CA MET A 34 1.55 -2.73 -5.37
C MET A 34 2.92 -2.57 -4.70
N ALA A 35 3.45 -1.36 -4.65
CA ALA A 35 4.70 -1.05 -3.97
C ALA A 35 4.65 -1.48 -2.50
N VAL A 36 3.56 -1.18 -1.80
CA VAL A 36 3.38 -1.60 -0.40
C VAL A 36 3.27 -3.12 -0.29
N ALA A 37 2.43 -3.77 -1.12
CA ALA A 37 2.24 -5.22 -1.10
C ALA A 37 3.53 -6.00 -1.41
N LEU A 38 4.42 -5.44 -2.25
CA LEU A 38 5.70 -6.03 -2.60
C LEU A 38 6.83 -5.66 -1.63
N GLY A 39 6.54 -4.87 -0.58
CA GLY A 39 7.55 -4.48 0.42
C GLY A 39 8.56 -3.46 -0.10
N ALA A 40 8.16 -2.55 -1.00
CA ALA A 40 8.98 -1.45 -1.45
C ALA A 40 9.44 -0.58 -0.27
N ASN A 41 10.58 0.09 -0.43
CA ASN A 41 11.11 0.99 0.59
C ASN A 41 10.30 2.31 0.66
N SER A 42 10.54 3.08 1.72
CA SER A 42 9.86 4.36 1.95
C SER A 42 10.08 5.37 0.82
N ARG A 43 11.25 5.41 0.17
CA ARG A 43 11.49 6.36 -0.93
C ARG A 43 10.55 6.13 -2.12
N VAL A 44 10.34 4.86 -2.49
CA VAL A 44 9.42 4.51 -3.59
C VAL A 44 7.99 4.88 -3.21
N VAL A 45 7.56 4.49 -2.00
CA VAL A 45 6.20 4.78 -1.50
C VAL A 45 5.94 6.29 -1.43
N GLU A 46 6.92 7.08 -1.00
CA GLU A 46 6.84 8.54 -0.94
C GLU A 46 6.76 9.17 -2.34
N ALA A 47 7.58 8.73 -3.28
CA ALA A 47 7.52 9.21 -4.67
C ALA A 47 6.14 8.93 -5.31
N LEU A 48 5.59 7.74 -5.08
CA LEU A 48 4.26 7.35 -5.57
C LEU A 48 3.14 8.15 -4.89
N TYR A 49 3.29 8.45 -3.60
CA TYR A 49 2.37 9.34 -2.89
C TYR A 49 2.39 10.75 -3.48
N HIS A 50 3.57 11.32 -3.77
CA HIS A 50 3.68 12.64 -4.39
C HIS A 50 3.07 12.68 -5.80
N ALA A 51 3.18 11.59 -6.56
CA ALA A 51 2.54 11.47 -7.86
C ALA A 51 1.01 11.35 -7.75
N PHE A 52 0.51 10.54 -6.81
CA PHE A 52 -0.91 10.25 -6.65
C PHE A 52 -1.33 10.22 -5.18
N PRO A 53 -1.52 11.39 -4.54
CA PRO A 53 -1.84 11.44 -3.11
C PRO A 53 -3.21 10.85 -2.78
N GLN A 54 -4.14 10.84 -3.73
CA GLN A 54 -5.47 10.23 -3.61
C GLN A 54 -5.39 8.70 -3.40
N ALA A 55 -4.32 8.06 -3.87
CA ALA A 55 -4.12 6.62 -3.74
C ALA A 55 -4.07 6.12 -2.29
N LEU A 56 -3.78 6.99 -1.31
CA LEU A 56 -3.82 6.64 0.11
C LEU A 56 -5.23 6.41 0.65
N GLN A 57 -6.22 7.07 0.06
CA GLN A 57 -7.62 7.02 0.49
C GLN A 57 -8.45 6.06 -0.36
N GLU A 58 -7.96 5.78 -1.56
CA GLU A 58 -8.55 4.81 -2.45
C GLU A 58 -8.24 3.40 -1.99
N ALA A 59 -9.26 2.56 -2.05
CA ALA A 59 -9.16 1.20 -1.59
C ALA A 59 -8.91 0.25 -2.75
N CYS A 60 -7.98 -0.68 -2.54
CA CYS A 60 -7.64 -1.69 -3.52
C CYS A 60 -8.79 -2.69 -3.70
N ARG A 61 -9.47 -2.58 -4.84
CA ARG A 61 -10.55 -3.50 -5.27
C ARG A 61 -10.06 -4.83 -5.84
N PHE A 62 -8.77 -4.95 -6.14
CA PHE A 62 -8.18 -6.21 -6.61
C PHE A 62 -8.11 -7.26 -5.51
N THR A 63 -7.88 -6.82 -4.27
CA THR A 63 -8.03 -7.69 -3.11
C THR A 63 -9.50 -7.84 -2.78
N THR A 64 -9.91 -9.00 -2.27
CA THR A 64 -11.29 -9.33 -1.86
C THR A 64 -11.88 -8.41 -0.77
N GLY A 65 -11.16 -7.34 -0.41
CA GLY A 65 -11.31 -6.60 0.82
C GLY A 65 -11.48 -5.09 0.74
N ASN A 66 -11.37 -4.39 -0.39
CA ASN A 66 -11.27 -2.91 -0.40
C ASN A 66 -10.17 -2.42 0.56
N MET A 67 -8.99 -3.00 0.45
CA MET A 67 -7.91 -2.72 1.40
C MET A 67 -7.20 -1.42 1.04
N LEU A 68 -7.11 -0.51 2.01
CA LEU A 68 -6.22 0.66 1.92
C LEU A 68 -4.75 0.20 1.92
N PRO A 69 -3.81 1.06 1.46
CA PRO A 69 -2.39 0.76 1.52
C PRO A 69 -1.93 0.32 2.92
N LEU A 70 -2.46 0.93 3.98
CA LEU A 70 -2.12 0.55 5.36
C LEU A 70 -2.51 -0.89 5.71
N HIS A 71 -3.66 -1.39 5.23
CA HIS A 71 -4.06 -2.78 5.43
C HIS A 71 -3.10 -3.74 4.71
N LEU A 72 -2.71 -3.40 3.48
CA LEU A 72 -1.73 -4.18 2.72
C LEU A 72 -0.39 -4.19 3.45
N ALA A 73 0.03 -3.05 3.99
CA ALA A 73 1.29 -2.95 4.72
C ALA A 73 1.31 -3.90 5.93
N CYS A 74 0.18 -4.00 6.63
CA CYS A 74 -0.01 -4.92 7.75
C CYS A 74 -0.08 -6.39 7.30
N GLN A 75 -0.76 -6.66 6.18
CA GLN A 75 -0.93 -8.01 5.64
C GLN A 75 0.39 -8.59 5.14
N PHE A 76 1.16 -7.79 4.40
CA PHE A 76 2.42 -8.20 3.77
C PHE A 76 3.66 -7.92 4.63
N ARG A 77 3.47 -7.46 5.88
CA ARG A 77 4.55 -7.15 6.82
C ARG A 77 5.58 -6.18 6.22
N SER A 78 5.09 -5.11 5.59
CA SER A 78 5.94 -4.07 5.02
C SER A 78 6.86 -3.46 6.08
N PRO A 79 7.99 -2.85 5.66
CA PRO A 79 8.93 -2.24 6.59
C PRO A 79 8.25 -1.23 7.52
N PRO A 80 8.64 -1.15 8.81
CA PRO A 80 8.04 -0.20 9.76
C PRO A 80 8.09 1.25 9.25
N SER A 81 9.16 1.65 8.55
CA SER A 81 9.29 2.98 7.96
C SER A 81 8.20 3.31 6.93
N VAL A 82 7.73 2.31 6.18
CA VAL A 82 6.62 2.47 5.24
C VAL A 82 5.32 2.62 6.02
N VAL A 83 5.12 1.81 7.05
CA VAL A 83 3.88 1.88 7.86
C VAL A 83 3.78 3.21 8.59
N SER A 84 4.85 3.67 9.25
CA SER A 84 4.89 4.99 9.89
C SER A 84 4.58 6.09 8.89
N MET A 85 5.18 6.07 7.69
CA MET A 85 4.87 7.07 6.67
C MET A 85 3.39 7.02 6.24
N LEU A 86 2.81 5.83 6.04
CA LEU A 86 1.39 5.71 5.67
C LEU A 86 0.47 6.26 6.78
N ILE A 87 0.82 6.05 8.04
CA ILE A 87 0.11 6.59 9.21
C ILE A 87 0.27 8.12 9.27
N ASP A 88 1.48 8.63 9.12
CA ASP A 88 1.77 10.07 9.16
C ASP A 88 1.04 10.83 8.05
N LYS A 89 0.96 10.25 6.84
CA LYS A 89 0.28 10.87 5.70
C LYS A 89 -1.24 10.70 5.76
N TYR A 90 -1.75 9.61 6.33
CA TYR A 90 -3.18 9.35 6.42
C TYR A 90 -3.58 8.63 7.72
N PRO A 91 -3.60 9.33 8.86
CA PRO A 91 -3.82 8.72 10.18
C PRO A 91 -5.23 8.13 10.31
N HIS A 92 -6.21 8.69 9.59
CA HIS A 92 -7.57 8.15 9.56
C HIS A 92 -7.65 6.71 9.04
N ALA A 93 -6.64 6.23 8.30
CA ALA A 93 -6.57 4.83 7.85
C ALA A 93 -6.60 3.82 9.00
N LEU A 94 -6.11 4.18 10.18
CA LEU A 94 -6.06 3.31 11.37
C LEU A 94 -7.45 2.82 11.81
N HIS A 95 -8.47 3.63 11.57
CA HIS A 95 -9.86 3.32 11.95
C HIS A 95 -10.72 2.88 10.77
N LYS A 96 -10.18 2.92 9.55
CA LYS A 96 -10.92 2.49 8.37
C LYS A 96 -10.99 0.97 8.35
N LYS A 97 -12.20 0.46 8.20
CA LYS A 97 -12.44 -0.97 8.03
C LYS A 97 -12.46 -1.29 6.56
N HIS A 98 -11.79 -2.37 6.18
CA HIS A 98 -11.93 -2.97 4.87
C HIS A 98 -13.23 -3.83 4.82
N TYR A 99 -13.62 -4.42 3.68
CA TYR A 99 -14.89 -5.17 3.49
C TYR A 99 -15.17 -6.26 4.54
N ASN A 100 -14.15 -6.86 5.17
CA ASN A 100 -14.36 -7.86 6.22
C ASN A 100 -14.64 -7.23 7.60
N GLY A 101 -14.84 -5.92 7.68
CA GLY A 101 -15.03 -5.19 8.93
C GLY A 101 -13.76 -5.06 9.78
N GLN A 102 -12.60 -5.44 9.22
CA GLN A 102 -11.30 -5.43 9.91
C GLN A 102 -10.58 -4.11 9.68
N THR A 103 -9.99 -3.56 10.74
CA THR A 103 -9.06 -2.42 10.68
C THR A 103 -7.64 -2.90 10.38
N PRO A 104 -6.68 -2.01 10.06
CA PRO A 104 -5.30 -2.40 9.83
C PRO A 104 -4.69 -3.15 11.03
N LEU A 105 -5.05 -2.75 12.26
CA LEU A 105 -4.64 -3.43 13.48
C LEU A 105 -5.13 -4.89 13.53
N HIS A 106 -6.38 -5.15 13.16
CA HIS A 106 -6.88 -6.53 13.07
C HIS A 106 -6.10 -7.34 12.03
N THR A 107 -5.79 -6.75 10.88
CA THR A 107 -4.99 -7.38 9.83
C THR A 107 -3.57 -7.67 10.31
N ALA A 108 -2.95 -6.76 11.05
CA ALA A 108 -1.62 -6.93 11.62
C ALA A 108 -1.57 -8.06 12.65
N CYS A 109 -2.52 -8.08 13.60
CA CYS A 109 -2.65 -9.15 14.58
C CYS A 109 -2.85 -10.51 13.90
N LYS A 110 -3.70 -10.58 12.88
CA LYS A 110 -3.96 -11.83 12.13
C LYS A 110 -2.73 -12.35 11.40
N ASN A 111 -1.91 -11.45 10.86
CA ASN A 111 -0.74 -11.81 10.06
C ASN A 111 0.57 -11.81 10.86
N GLY A 112 0.53 -11.61 12.17
CA GLY A 112 1.72 -11.59 13.04
C GLY A 112 2.68 -10.43 12.73
N ALA A 113 2.16 -9.30 12.26
CA ALA A 113 2.95 -8.07 12.19
C ALA A 113 3.18 -7.52 13.60
N PRO A 114 4.37 -6.96 13.91
CA PRO A 114 4.67 -6.48 15.26
C PRO A 114 3.71 -5.36 15.69
N TYR A 115 3.23 -5.43 16.94
CA TYR A 115 2.28 -4.48 17.52
C TYR A 115 2.79 -3.03 17.47
N ASP A 116 4.11 -2.86 17.63
CA ASP A 116 4.83 -1.57 17.64
C ASP A 116 4.70 -0.78 16.33
N VAL A 117 4.19 -1.41 15.27
CA VAL A 117 4.08 -0.80 13.95
C VAL A 117 2.80 0.05 13.80
N ILE A 118 1.81 -0.11 14.68
CA ILE A 118 0.46 0.50 14.54
C ILE A 118 -0.05 1.11 15.87
N SER A 119 0.82 1.20 16.89
CA SER A 119 0.50 1.81 18.19
C SER A 119 0.64 3.32 18.17
#